data_AF-A0A820BNN7-F1
#
_entry.id   AF-A0A820BNN7-F1
#
_cell.length_a   1.000
_cell.length_b   1.000
_cell.length_c   1.000
_cell.angle_alpha   90.00
_cell.angle_beta   90.00
_cell.angle_gamma   90.00
#
_symmetry.space_group_name_H-M   'P 1'
#
loop_
_entity.id
_entity.type
_entity.pdbx_description
1 polymer ?
#
loop_
_entity_poly.entity_id
_entity_poly.type
_entity_poly.pdbx_seq_one_letter_code
_entity_poly.pdbx_strand_id
1 'polypeptide(L)'
;MPFPYRLHSHHTLSAQHLRHALELIITKHQSLRTSLIFHTGNNQQLQQIFDMNNSIRQLFTFIESTYETDEQLNEILHDERRNPHLLNLTQGLVFRCHIIYYRQISSNHLLSHKDLLIFNFHHALFDFPSMEVFLHDLNQAYTTDQLLYDDNTTLRYID
;
A
#
# COMPACT_ATOMS: atom_id res chain seq x y z
N MET A 1 5.82 -7.07 -4.07
CA MET A 1 6.25 -6.19 -5.17
C MET A 1 6.49 -4.80 -4.61
N PRO A 2 7.72 -4.48 -4.15
CA PRO A 2 8.00 -3.14 -3.66
C PRO A 2 8.19 -2.15 -4.80
N PHE A 3 7.56 -0.99 -4.68
CA PHE A 3 7.70 0.16 -5.56
C PHE A 3 8.22 1.35 -4.74
N PRO A 4 9.51 1.72 -4.90
CA PRO A 4 10.08 2.86 -4.21
C PRO A 4 9.73 4.17 -4.95
N TYR A 5 9.42 5.21 -4.18
CA TYR A 5 9.11 6.56 -4.64
C TYR A 5 9.92 7.58 -3.86
N ARG A 6 10.37 8.63 -4.55
CA ARG A 6 10.93 9.84 -3.96
C ARG A 6 10.05 11.02 -4.32
N LEU A 7 9.98 11.99 -3.41
CA LEU A 7 9.33 13.26 -3.68
C LEU A 7 10.25 14.15 -4.52
N HIS A 8 9.65 15.02 -5.33
CA HIS A 8 10.39 16.11 -5.96
C HIS A 8 10.96 17.07 -4.90
N SER A 9 12.09 17.72 -5.22
CA SER A 9 12.85 18.60 -4.30
C SER A 9 12.02 19.69 -3.61
N HIS A 10 10.96 20.16 -4.25
CA HIS A 10 10.10 21.24 -3.77
C HIS A 10 8.82 20.78 -3.10
N HIS A 11 8.59 19.47 -3.00
CA HIS A 11 7.36 18.92 -2.44
C HIS A 11 7.60 18.32 -1.06
N THR A 12 6.55 18.40 -0.24
CA THR A 12 6.46 17.72 1.05
C THR A 12 5.19 16.90 1.11
N LEU A 13 5.21 15.80 1.86
CA LEU A 13 4.04 14.93 2.02
C LEU A 13 3.84 14.61 3.51
N SER A 14 2.61 14.70 3.99
CA SER A 14 2.24 14.36 5.37
C SER A 14 2.04 12.86 5.49
N ALA A 15 2.80 12.21 6.38
CA ALA A 15 2.64 10.78 6.67
C ALA A 15 1.23 10.47 7.18
N GLN A 16 0.66 11.37 7.98
CA GLN A 16 -0.69 11.21 8.54
C GLN A 16 -1.77 11.29 7.45
N HIS A 17 -1.68 12.27 6.55
CA HIS A 17 -2.64 12.39 5.43
C HIS A 17 -2.48 11.23 4.45
N LEU A 18 -1.24 10.77 4.20
CA LEU A 18 -1.00 9.60 3.39
C LEU A 18 -1.62 8.35 4.00
N ARG A 19 -1.45 8.13 5.31
CA ARG A 19 -2.10 7.02 6.00
C ARG A 19 -3.61 7.06 5.84
N HIS A 20 -4.22 8.24 6.01
CA HIS A 20 -5.66 8.40 5.84
C HIS A 20 -6.11 8.12 4.40
N ALA A 21 -5.40 8.66 3.41
CA ALA A 21 -5.67 8.40 2.00
C ALA A 21 -5.58 6.89 1.67
N LEU A 22 -4.58 6.18 2.21
CA LEU A 22 -4.45 4.73 2.05
C LEU A 22 -5.62 3.95 2.70
N GLU A 23 -6.11 4.40 3.86
CA GLU A 23 -7.32 3.82 4.49
C GLU A 23 -8.53 3.92 3.55
N LEU A 24 -8.70 5.04 2.85
CA LEU A 24 -9.74 5.21 1.82
C LEU A 24 -9.54 4.28 0.62
N ILE A 25 -8.30 4.17 0.11
CA ILE A 25 -8.00 3.28 -1.02
C ILE A 25 -8.32 1.82 -0.68
N ILE A 26 -7.89 1.35 0.49
CA ILE A 26 -8.15 -0.03 0.94
C ILE A 26 -9.64 -0.23 1.21
N THR A 27 -10.35 0.83 1.59
CA THR A 27 -11.81 0.83 1.71
C THR A 27 -12.49 0.62 0.35
N LYS A 28 -12.02 1.30 -0.69
CA LYS A 28 -12.57 1.23 -2.05
C LYS A 28 -12.22 -0.08 -2.75
N HIS A 29 -10.96 -0.51 -2.67
CA HIS A 29 -10.41 -1.62 -3.47
C HIS A 29 -10.39 -2.92 -2.69
N GLN A 30 -11.38 -3.79 -2.94
CA GLN A 30 -11.49 -5.09 -2.29
C GLN A 30 -10.27 -5.99 -2.49
N SER A 31 -9.58 -5.89 -3.63
CA SER A 31 -8.36 -6.66 -3.92
C SER A 31 -7.27 -6.47 -2.87
N LEU A 32 -7.13 -5.26 -2.32
CA LEU A 32 -6.11 -4.91 -1.32
C LEU A 32 -6.41 -5.42 0.10
N ARG A 33 -7.56 -6.05 0.30
CA ARG A 33 -8.00 -6.69 1.55
C ARG A 33 -8.50 -8.11 1.33
N THR A 34 -8.08 -8.71 0.22
CA THR A 34 -8.46 -10.07 -0.12
C THR A 34 -7.40 -11.05 0.37
N SER A 35 -7.87 -12.12 1.01
CA SER A 35 -7.05 -13.27 1.37
C SER A 35 -7.20 -14.44 0.41
N LEU A 36 -6.14 -15.22 0.33
CA LEU A 36 -6.10 -16.51 -0.36
C LEU A 36 -5.80 -17.60 0.66
N ILE A 37 -6.75 -18.50 0.86
CA ILE A 37 -6.69 -19.56 1.88
C ILE A 37 -6.78 -20.91 1.18
N PHE A 38 -5.86 -21.81 1.52
CA PHE A 38 -5.94 -23.20 1.07
C PHE A 38 -6.63 -24.04 2.12
N HIS A 39 -7.80 -24.59 1.79
CA HIS A 39 -8.57 -25.42 2.70
C HIS A 39 -8.18 -26.90 2.48
N THR A 40 -7.37 -27.43 3.39
CA THR A 40 -6.79 -28.78 3.28
C THR A 40 -7.84 -29.89 3.31
N GLY A 41 -8.96 -29.68 3.99
CA GLY A 41 -10.02 -30.69 4.15
C GLY A 41 -10.78 -31.04 2.87
N ASN A 42 -10.77 -30.16 1.86
CA ASN A 42 -11.43 -30.38 0.57
C ASN A 42 -10.52 -30.08 -0.63
N ASN A 43 -9.24 -29.80 -0.39
CA ASN A 43 -8.24 -29.48 -1.41
C ASN A 43 -8.65 -28.30 -2.32
N GLN A 44 -9.35 -27.31 -1.76
CA GLN A 44 -9.83 -26.13 -2.47
C GLN A 44 -9.05 -24.88 -2.07
N GLN A 45 -8.79 -24.01 -3.06
CA GLN A 45 -8.30 -22.66 -2.82
C GLN A 45 -9.50 -21.71 -2.76
N LEU A 46 -9.61 -20.97 -1.66
CA LEU A 46 -10.68 -20.02 -1.43
C LEU A 46 -10.12 -18.60 -1.44
N GLN A 47 -10.92 -17.69 -1.98
CA GLN A 47 -10.68 -16.26 -1.93
C GLN A 47 -11.71 -15.64 -0.99
N GLN A 48 -11.25 -14.87 -0.02
CA GLN A 48 -12.12 -14.22 0.96
C GLN A 48 -11.74 -12.76 1.10
N ILE A 49 -12.72 -11.87 0.90
CA ILE A 49 -12.57 -10.43 1.13
C ILE A 49 -12.77 -10.19 2.63
N PHE A 50 -11.80 -9.57 3.30
CA PHE A 50 -11.96 -9.18 4.68
C PHE A 50 -12.97 -8.04 4.80
N ASP A 51 -13.95 -8.24 5.67
CA ASP A 51 -14.98 -7.25 5.95
C ASP A 51 -14.42 -6.09 6.78
N MET A 52 -14.91 -4.89 6.49
CA MET A 52 -14.54 -3.61 7.12
C MET A 52 -15.03 -3.47 8.56
N ASN A 53 -15.82 -4.44 9.05
CA ASN A 53 -16.16 -4.55 10.46
C ASN A 53 -14.93 -4.75 11.36
N ASN A 54 -13.81 -5.20 10.79
CA ASN A 54 -12.50 -5.16 11.45
C ASN A 54 -11.87 -3.77 11.29
N SER A 55 -11.11 -3.31 12.30
CA SER A 55 -10.43 -2.02 12.25
C SER A 55 -9.60 -1.88 10.97
N ILE A 56 -9.90 -0.89 10.11
CA ILE A 56 -9.23 -0.69 8.79
C ILE A 56 -7.70 -0.68 8.92
N ARG A 57 -7.19 -0.20 10.06
CA ARG A 57 -5.75 -0.18 10.39
C ARG A 57 -5.10 -1.56 10.48
N GLN A 58 -5.89 -2.62 10.56
CA GLN A 58 -5.43 -4.01 10.56
C GLN A 58 -5.47 -4.63 9.15
N LEU A 59 -5.98 -3.93 8.14
CA LEU A 59 -6.08 -4.45 6.77
C LEU A 59 -4.80 -4.22 5.94
N PHE A 60 -3.87 -3.40 6.43
CA PHE A 60 -2.58 -3.18 5.80
C PHE A 60 -1.52 -2.80 6.83
N THR A 61 -0.26 -2.95 6.44
CA THR A 61 0.87 -2.53 7.28
C THR A 61 1.32 -1.12 6.92
N PHE A 62 1.42 -0.22 7.89
CA PHE A 62 2.00 1.11 7.73
C PHE A 62 3.13 1.28 8.73
N ILE A 63 4.36 1.40 8.26
CA ILE A 63 5.54 1.53 9.13
C ILE A 63 6.43 2.69 8.73
N GLU A 64 7.18 3.17 9.71
CA GLU A 64 8.12 4.27 9.60
C GLU A 64 9.47 3.79 10.13
N SER A 65 10.55 4.09 9.39
CA SER A 65 11.93 3.81 9.80
C SER A 65 12.85 4.96 9.40
N THR A 66 14.12 4.87 9.78
CA THR A 66 15.14 5.86 9.44
C THR A 66 16.34 5.21 8.79
N TYR A 67 17.05 5.95 7.95
CA TYR A 67 18.35 5.54 7.40
C TYR A 67 19.34 6.70 7.47
N GLU A 68 20.62 6.39 7.69
CA GLU A 68 21.71 7.38 7.70
C GLU A 68 22.74 7.13 6.60
N THR A 69 22.98 5.86 6.24
CA THR A 69 23.95 5.45 5.22
C THR A 69 23.28 4.73 4.05
N ASP A 70 23.97 4.68 2.92
CA ASP A 70 23.48 3.98 1.73
C ASP A 70 23.40 2.46 1.96
N GLU A 71 24.28 1.89 2.78
CA GLU A 71 24.22 0.47 3.18
C GLU A 71 22.92 0.16 3.92
N GLN A 72 22.53 0.97 4.91
CA GLN A 72 21.28 0.79 5.64
C GLN A 72 20.07 0.92 4.70
N LEU A 73 20.08 1.89 3.80
CA LEU A 73 19.00 2.04 2.82
C LEU A 73 18.91 0.82 1.90
N ASN A 74 20.04 0.30 1.45
CA ASN A 74 20.12 -0.88 0.61
C ASN A 74 19.62 -2.14 1.34
N GLU A 75 19.94 -2.30 2.62
CA GLU A 75 19.42 -3.39 3.46
C GLU A 75 17.90 -3.32 3.57
N ILE A 76 17.32 -2.15 3.83
CA ILE A 76 15.87 -1.97 3.90
C ILE A 76 15.22 -2.30 2.55
N LEU A 77 15.76 -1.80 1.44
CA LEU A 77 15.28 -2.10 0.09
C LEU A 77 15.39 -3.59 -0.26
N HIS A 78 16.42 -4.26 0.25
CA HIS A 78 16.61 -5.69 0.07
C HIS A 78 15.57 -6.50 0.84
N ASP A 79 15.32 -6.13 2.10
CA ASP A 79 14.32 -6.77 2.96
C ASP A 79 12.92 -6.61 2.35
N GLU A 80 12.53 -5.40 1.95
CA GLU A 80 11.24 -5.12 1.28
C GLU A 80 11.03 -5.95 0.00
N ARG A 81 12.11 -6.36 -0.67
CA ARG A 81 12.04 -7.18 -1.89
C ARG A 81 12.00 -8.67 -1.62
N ARG A 82 12.73 -9.15 -0.61
CA ARG A 82 13.01 -10.58 -0.45
C ARG A 82 12.32 -11.22 0.73
N ASN A 83 11.89 -10.45 1.72
CA ASN A 83 11.32 -11.00 2.93
C ASN A 83 9.85 -11.41 2.68
N PRO A 84 9.55 -12.73 2.64
CA PRO A 84 8.21 -13.21 2.34
C PRO A 84 7.22 -12.95 3.50
N HIS A 85 7.71 -12.59 4.69
CA HIS A 85 6.89 -12.39 5.88
C HIS A 85 6.32 -10.98 6.00
N LEU A 86 6.73 -10.04 5.13
CA LEU A 86 6.23 -8.67 5.15
C LEU A 86 4.77 -8.54 4.69
N LEU A 87 4.27 -9.56 3.99
CA LEU A 87 2.91 -9.66 3.49
C LEU A 87 2.35 -11.04 3.88
N ASN A 88 1.08 -11.09 4.26
CA ASN A 88 0.42 -12.33 4.65
C ASN A 88 -0.91 -12.52 3.92
N LEU A 89 -0.88 -13.32 2.85
CA LEU A 89 -2.06 -13.61 2.02
C LEU A 89 -3.17 -14.28 2.80
N THR A 90 -2.87 -15.16 3.76
CA THR A 90 -3.93 -15.90 4.47
C THR A 90 -4.71 -14.99 5.42
N GLN A 91 -4.13 -13.84 5.80
CA GLN A 91 -4.75 -12.82 6.65
C GLN A 91 -5.24 -11.61 5.85
N GLY A 92 -5.13 -11.62 4.52
CA GLY A 92 -5.51 -10.47 3.69
C GLY A 92 -4.57 -9.25 3.82
N LEU A 93 -3.42 -9.42 4.47
CA LEU A 93 -2.37 -8.38 4.59
C LEU A 93 -1.52 -8.35 3.32
N VAL A 94 -2.12 -7.86 2.24
CA VAL A 94 -1.56 -7.94 0.88
C VAL A 94 -1.01 -6.63 0.38
N PHE A 95 -1.10 -5.58 1.21
CA PHE A 95 -0.52 -4.27 0.97
C PHE A 95 0.23 -3.76 2.20
N ARG A 96 1.35 -3.09 1.93
CA ARG A 96 2.21 -2.46 2.93
C ARG A 96 2.73 -1.12 2.41
N CYS A 97 2.77 -0.14 3.30
CA CYS A 97 3.37 1.16 3.09
C CYS A 97 4.53 1.33 4.09
N HIS A 98 5.72 1.64 3.59
CA HIS A 98 6.90 1.88 4.40
C HIS A 98 7.50 3.24 4.07
N ILE A 99 7.52 4.14 5.05
CA ILE A 99 8.19 5.43 4.96
C ILE A 99 9.57 5.30 5.61
N ILE A 100 10.60 5.75 4.90
CA ILE A 100 11.98 5.71 5.36
C ILE A 100 12.51 7.15 5.38
N TYR A 101 12.68 7.70 6.57
CA TYR A 101 13.17 9.06 6.75
C TYR A 101 14.69 9.13 6.74
N TYR A 102 15.25 10.17 6.14
CA TYR A 102 16.68 10.43 6.20
C TYR A 102 17.07 10.99 7.57
N ARG A 103 17.91 10.26 8.30
CA ARG A 103 18.45 10.53 9.64
C ARG A 103 17.44 10.54 10.79
N GLN A 104 16.30 11.19 10.62
CA GLN A 104 15.31 11.30 11.70
C GLN A 104 13.89 11.47 11.16
N ILE A 105 12.93 10.95 11.91
CA ILE A 105 11.52 11.23 11.68
C ILE A 105 11.26 12.69 12.03
N SER A 106 10.75 13.46 11.07
CA SER A 106 10.46 14.87 11.29
C SER A 106 9.38 15.05 12.36
N SER A 107 9.53 16.05 13.24
CA SER A 107 8.56 16.31 14.33
C SER A 107 7.16 16.67 13.82
N ASN A 108 7.07 17.18 12.59
CA ASN A 108 5.81 17.46 11.90
C ASN A 108 5.32 16.30 11.02
N HIS A 109 6.00 15.15 11.05
CA HIS A 109 5.71 13.97 10.21
C HIS A 109 5.59 14.29 8.71
N LEU A 110 6.31 15.31 8.24
CA LEU A 110 6.43 15.63 6.82
C LEU A 110 7.63 14.93 6.21
N LEU A 111 7.40 14.27 5.09
CA LEU A 111 8.41 13.72 4.21
C LEU A 111 8.89 14.82 3.25
N SER A 112 10.13 14.66 2.81
CA SER A 112 10.88 15.50 1.87
C SER A 112 11.50 14.65 0.76
N HIS A 113 12.18 15.30 -0.19
CA HIS A 113 12.86 14.61 -1.30
C HIS A 113 13.99 13.65 -0.89
N LYS A 114 14.53 13.79 0.34
CA LYS A 114 15.55 12.88 0.86
C LYS A 114 14.94 11.57 1.35
N ASP A 115 13.68 11.61 1.75
CA ASP A 115 12.98 10.45 2.29
C ASP A 115 12.54 9.52 1.15
N LEU A 116 12.20 8.29 1.51
CA LEU A 116 11.72 7.28 0.58
C LEU A 116 10.37 6.74 1.03
N LEU A 117 9.48 6.51 0.08
CA LEU A 117 8.23 5.81 0.28
C LEU A 117 8.26 4.50 -0.50
N ILE A 118 7.86 3.40 0.12
CA ILE A 118 7.74 2.10 -0.54
C ILE A 118 6.30 1.62 -0.42
N PHE A 119 5.65 1.41 -1.56
CA PHE A 119 4.40 0.66 -1.64
C PHE A 119 4.71 -0.77 -2.04
N ASN A 120 4.37 -1.73 -1.18
CA ASN A 120 4.64 -3.13 -1.40
C ASN A 120 3.33 -3.92 -1.49
N PHE A 121 3.13 -4.58 -2.63
CA PHE A 121 1.90 -5.33 -2.92
C PHE A 121 2.18 -6.81 -3.09
N HIS A 122 1.25 -7.65 -2.69
CA HIS A 122 1.30 -9.05 -3.08
C HIS A 122 0.87 -9.21 -4.54
N HIS A 123 1.77 -9.73 -5.38
CA HIS A 123 1.55 -9.84 -6.84
C HIS A 123 0.32 -10.68 -7.23
N ALA A 124 -0.12 -11.62 -6.38
CA ALA A 124 -1.30 -12.44 -6.67
C ALA A 124 -2.61 -11.64 -6.74
N LEU A 125 -2.63 -10.40 -6.23
CA LEU A 125 -3.83 -9.55 -6.14
C LEU A 125 -3.62 -8.14 -6.71
N PHE A 126 -2.44 -7.86 -7.25
CA PHE A 126 -2.08 -6.55 -7.77
C PHE A 126 -1.11 -6.70 -8.94
N ASP A 127 -1.44 -6.03 -10.04
CA ASP A 127 -0.65 -6.04 -11.27
C ASP A 127 -0.12 -4.64 -11.63
N PHE A 128 0.70 -4.56 -12.66
CA PHE A 128 1.28 -3.28 -13.10
C PHE A 128 0.23 -2.27 -13.58
N PRO A 129 -0.79 -2.63 -14.39
CA PRO A 129 -1.86 -1.70 -14.77
C PRO A 129 -2.64 -1.13 -13.58
N SER A 130 -2.87 -1.92 -12.53
CA SER A 130 -3.51 -1.46 -11.29
C SER A 130 -2.72 -0.33 -10.60
N MET A 131 -1.43 -0.16 -10.89
CA MET A 131 -0.63 0.93 -10.34
C MET A 131 -1.13 2.32 -10.79
N GLU A 132 -1.57 2.46 -12.04
CA GLU A 132 -2.10 3.74 -12.53
C GLU A 132 -3.39 4.11 -11.79
N VAL A 133 -4.30 3.14 -11.63
CA VAL A 133 -5.54 3.29 -10.86
C VAL A 133 -5.23 3.63 -9.40
N PHE A 134 -4.28 2.91 -8.78
CA PHE A 134 -3.87 3.15 -7.41
C PHE A 134 -3.31 4.56 -7.21
N LEU A 135 -2.42 5.03 -8.08
CA LEU A 135 -1.83 6.37 -7.98
C LEU A 135 -2.84 7.48 -8.27
N HIS A 136 -3.76 7.27 -9.21
CA HIS A 136 -4.85 8.20 -9.49
C HIS A 136 -5.73 8.39 -8.25
N ASP A 137 -6.22 7.27 -7.70
CA ASP A 137 -7.07 7.27 -6.51
C ASP A 137 -6.30 7.81 -5.29
N LEU A 138 -5.02 7.47 -5.12
CA LEU A 138 -4.21 8.00 -4.04
C LEU A 138 -4.08 9.52 -4.09
N ASN A 139 -3.84 10.09 -5.28
CA ASN A 139 -3.77 11.54 -5.43
C ASN A 139 -5.11 12.20 -5.09
N GLN A 140 -6.22 11.64 -5.56
CA GLN A 140 -7.55 12.15 -5.23
C GLN A 140 -7.83 12.06 -3.72
N ALA A 141 -7.63 10.89 -3.13
CA ALA A 141 -7.83 10.63 -1.71
C ALA A 141 -6.99 11.57 -0.85
N TYR A 142 -5.72 11.77 -1.21
CA TYR A 142 -4.80 12.63 -0.46
C TYR A 142 -5.12 14.12 -0.59
N THR A 143 -5.61 14.58 -1.75
CA THR A 143 -5.87 16.00 -2.01
C THR A 143 -7.25 16.46 -1.54
N THR A 144 -8.23 15.55 -1.52
CA THR A 144 -9.63 15.88 -1.23
C THR A 144 -10.16 15.22 0.05
N ASP A 145 -9.38 14.36 0.70
CA ASP A 145 -9.81 13.48 1.81
C ASP A 145 -11.04 12.63 1.45
N GLN A 146 -11.25 12.36 0.16
CA GLN A 146 -12.38 11.62 -0.37
C GLN A 146 -11.99 10.77 -1.58
N LEU A 147 -12.68 9.64 -1.75
CA LEU A 147 -12.64 8.86 -2.97
C LEU A 147 -14.02 8.79 -3.57
N LEU A 148 -14.12 9.18 -4.83
CA LEU A 148 -15.33 8.97 -5.60
C LEU A 148 -15.32 7.54 -6.14
N TYR A 149 -16.47 6.88 -6.03
CA TYR A 149 -16.76 5.69 -6.81
C TYR A 149 -17.12 6.18 -8.21
N ASP A 150 -16.17 6.12 -9.13
CA ASP A 150 -16.48 6.40 -10.53
C ASP A 150 -17.12 5.14 -11.13
N ASP A 151 -18.39 5.23 -11.51
CA ASP A 151 -19.17 4.12 -12.11
C ASP A 151 -18.68 3.72 -13.51
N ASN A 152 -17.60 4.34 -13.99
CA ASN A 152 -16.96 4.09 -15.29
C ASN A 152 -16.29 2.71 -15.41
N THR A 153 -16.28 1.89 -14.35
CA THR A 153 -15.87 0.47 -14.43
C THR A 153 -16.98 -0.47 -14.94
N THR A 154 -18.14 0.07 -15.34
CA THR A 154 -19.15 -0.73 -16.05
C THR A 154 -18.73 -0.92 -17.50
N LEU A 155 -18.46 -2.17 -17.88
CA LEU A 155 -18.43 -2.58 -19.30
C LEU A 155 -19.82 -2.34 -19.87
N ARG A 156 -20.00 -1.21 -20.57
CA ARG A 156 -21.30 -0.84 -21.15
C ARG A 156 -21.63 -1.65 -22.39
N TYR A 157 -20.64 -2.26 -23.04
CA TYR A 157 -20.80 -3.14 -24.18
C TYR A 157 -19.66 -4.19 -24.19
N ILE A 158 -20.05 -5.45 -24.31
CA ILE A 158 -19.23 -6.56 -24.81
C ILE A 158 -20.07 -7.15 -25.93
N ASP A 159 -19.57 -7.13 -27.16
CA ASP A 159 -20.06 -7.94 -28.27
C ASP A 159 -19.50 -9.37 -28.20
#